data_AF-A0A246ND58-F1
#
_entry.id   AF-A0A246ND58-F1
#
_cell.length_a   1.000
_cell.length_b   1.000
_cell.length_c   1.000
_cell.angle_alpha   90.00
_cell.angle_beta   90.00
_cell.angle_gamma   90.00
#
_symmetry.space_group_name_H-M   'P 1'
#
loop_
_entity.id
_entity.type
_entity.pdbx_description
1 polymer ?
#
loop_
_entity_poly.entity_id
_entity_poly.type
_entity_poly.pdbx_seq_one_letter_code
_entity_poly.pdbx_strand_id
1 'polypeptide(L)' 'MRTATDRLSQAALRRHHIGVKTKGLRFRGELYVFRYNAGHYDVFRNSEWVMSLATSNVLEAMQQFKQSQ' A
#
# COMPACT_ATOMS: atom_id res chain seq x y z
N MET A 1 9.40 -8.37 12.82
CA MET A 1 9.50 -7.01 13.42
C MET A 1 10.51 -6.21 12.59
N ARG A 2 10.06 -5.35 11.66
CA ARG A 2 10.91 -4.53 10.75
C ARG A 2 10.39 -3.09 10.61
N THR A 3 9.94 -2.49 11.72
CA THR A 3 9.26 -1.17 11.75
C THR A 3 10.16 0.05 11.46
N ALA A 4 11.49 -0.09 11.49
CA ALA A 4 12.40 1.04 11.37
C ALA A 4 12.58 1.51 9.91
N THR A 5 12.75 0.57 8.97
CA THR A 5 13.08 0.88 7.57
C THR A 5 11.91 1.52 6.82
N ASP A 6 10.67 1.11 7.10
CA ASP A 6 9.47 1.67 6.48
C ASP A 6 9.18 3.10 6.95
N ARG A 7 9.36 3.37 8.25
CA ARG A 7 9.24 4.73 8.79
C ARG A 7 10.32 5.65 8.25
N LEU A 8 11.56 5.15 8.13
CA LEU A 8 12.67 5.91 7.59
C LEU A 8 12.44 6.25 6.10
N SER A 9 11.97 5.28 5.31
CA SER A 9 11.65 5.45 3.90
C SER A 9 10.48 6.43 3.71
N GLN A 10 9.42 6.31 4.51
CA GLN A 10 8.29 7.22 4.47
C GLN A 10 8.67 8.64 4.95
N ALA A 11 9.50 8.75 5.98
CA ALA A 11 10.04 10.03 6.46
C ALA A 11 10.96 10.68 5.42
N ALA A 12 11.80 9.91 4.73
CA ALA A 12 12.63 10.41 3.64
C ALA A 12 11.77 10.93 2.48
N LEU A 13 10.77 10.18 2.03
CA LEU A 13 9.85 10.62 0.98
C LEU A 13 9.09 11.89 1.37
N ARG A 14 8.61 11.98 2.62
CA ARG A 14 7.98 13.20 3.16
C ARG A 14 8.94 14.39 3.20
N ARG A 15 10.20 14.19 3.58
CA ARG A 15 11.25 15.24 3.58
C ARG A 15 11.53 15.77 2.17
N HIS A 16 11.38 14.93 1.16
CA HIS A 16 11.49 15.32 -0.25
C HIS A 16 10.17 15.85 -0.84
N HIS A 17 9.15 16.16 -0.02
CA HIS A 17 7.82 16.60 -0.46
C HIS A 17 7.09 15.60 -1.38
N ILE A 18 7.49 14.33 -1.35
CA ILE A 18 6.85 13.25 -2.09
C ILE A 18 5.72 12.70 -1.22
N GLY A 19 4.49 13.15 -1.50
CA GLY A 19 3.28 12.66 -0.85
C GLY A 19 2.99 11.21 -1.28
N VAL A 20 3.34 10.24 -0.43
CA VAL A 20 2.94 8.84 -0.65
C VAL A 20 1.46 8.68 -0.30
N LYS A 21 0.60 8.49 -1.30
CA LYS A 21 -0.82 8.18 -1.08
C LYS A 21 -0.94 6.71 -0.67
N THR A 22 -1.36 6.47 0.57
CA THR A 22 -1.56 5.13 1.11
C THR A 22 -2.95 4.95 1.72
N LYS A 23 -3.53 3.75 1.61
CA LYS A 23 -4.78 3.36 2.28
C LYS A 23 -4.60 2.02 2.99
N GLY A 24 -4.96 1.97 4.27
CA GLY A 24 -5.00 0.73 5.04
C GLY A 24 -6.35 0.01 4.90
N LEU A 25 -6.31 -1.32 4.82
CA LEU A 25 -7.47 -2.22 4.86
C LEU A 25 -7.20 -3.35 5.86
N ARG A 26 -8.07 -3.51 6.86
CA ARG A 26 -8.11 -4.74 7.66
C ARG A 26 -8.96 -5.78 6.95
N PHE A 27 -8.39 -6.94 6.64
CA PHE A 27 -9.08 -8.04 5.97
C PHE A 27 -8.59 -9.38 6.50
N ARG A 28 -9.54 -10.26 6.90
CA ARG A 28 -9.25 -11.58 7.50
C ARG A 28 -8.21 -11.54 8.63
N GLY A 29 -8.30 -10.52 9.50
CA GLY A 29 -7.39 -10.35 10.65
C GLY A 29 -6.04 -9.70 10.33
N GLU A 30 -5.75 -9.45 9.05
CA GLU A 30 -4.47 -8.89 8.58
C GLU A 30 -4.63 -7.44 8.12
N LEU A 31 -3.56 -6.65 8.23
CA LEU A 31 -3.51 -5.28 7.70
C LEU A 31 -2.80 -5.26 6.34
N TYR A 32 -3.55 -4.85 5.32
CA TYR A 32 -3.02 -4.58 3.99
C TYR A 32 -2.87 -3.07 3.78
N VAL A 33 -1.78 -2.65 3.15
CA VAL A 33 -1.49 -1.26 2.81
C VAL A 33 -1.44 -1.13 1.30
N PHE A 34 -2.35 -0.35 0.75
CA PHE A 34 -2.40 0.02 -0.66
C PHE A 34 -1.56 1.29 -0.84
N ARG A 35 -0.52 1.25 -1.66
CA ARG A 35 0.33 2.38 -1.99
C ARG A 35 0.16 2.74 -3.46
N TYR A 36 -0.22 3.98 -3.74
CA TYR A 36 -0.32 4.45 -5.11
C TYR A 36 1.07 4.66 -5.72
N ASN A 37 1.32 4.04 -6.87
CA ASN A 37 2.51 4.22 -7.68
C ASN A 37 2.09 4.47 -9.12
N ALA A 38 2.28 5.70 -9.61
CA ALA A 38 2.15 6.11 -11.02
C ALA A 38 1.18 5.29 -11.90
N GLY A 39 -0.12 5.28 -11.54
CA GLY A 39 -1.19 4.63 -12.32
C GLY A 39 -1.68 3.27 -11.81
N HIS A 40 -1.06 2.72 -10.76
CA HIS A 40 -1.49 1.48 -10.11
C HIS A 40 -1.39 1.56 -8.58
N TYR A 41 -1.94 0.56 -7.88
CA TYR A 41 -1.73 0.36 -6.45
C TYR A 41 -0.92 -0.90 -6.19
N ASP A 42 0.17 -0.77 -5.43
CA ASP A 42 0.83 -1.92 -4.82
C ASP A 42 0.21 -2.22 -3.46
N VAL A 43 -0.03 -3.50 -3.20
CA VAL A 43 -0.60 -3.99 -1.94
C VAL A 43 0.51 -4.64 -1.12
N PHE A 44 0.64 -4.21 0.13
CA PHE A 44 1.62 -4.75 1.07
C PHE A 44 0.92 -5.40 2.26
N ARG A 45 1.45 -6.51 2.76
CA ARG A 45 1.09 -7.11 4.06
C ARG A 45 2.35 -7.20 4.91
N ASN A 46 2.33 -6.63 6.11
CA ASN A 46 3.51 -6.62 7.00
C ASN A 46 4.80 -6.12 6.31
N SER A 47 4.65 -5.10 5.45
CA SER A 47 5.71 -4.51 4.62
C SER A 47 6.26 -5.40 3.49
N GLU A 48 5.70 -6.60 3.30
CA GLU A 48 5.99 -7.44 2.14
C GLU A 48 5.03 -7.11 1.01
N TRP A 49 5.57 -6.95 -0.20
CA TRP A 49 4.76 -6.75 -1.40
C TRP A 49 3.97 -8.03 -1.71
N VAL A 50 2.67 -7.89 -1.96
CA VAL A 50 1.75 -9.00 -2.23
C VAL A 50 1.36 -9.02 -3.71
N MET A 51 0.98 -7.87 -4.26
CA MET A 51 0.55 -7.74 -5.66
C MET A 51 0.46 -6.28 -6.10
N SER A 52 0.34 -6.08 -7.42
CA SER A 52 0.00 -4.80 -8.05
C SER A 52 -1.39 -4.87 -8.68
N LEU A 53 -2.15 -3.77 -8.56
CA LEU A 53 -3.51 -3.62 -9.05
C LEU A 53 -3.54 -2.45 -10.03
N ALA A 54 -3.80 -2.74 -11.31
CA ALA A 54 -3.73 -1.80 -12.42
C ALA A 54 -4.94 -0.84 -12.45
N THR A 55 -5.12 -0.06 -11.38
CA THR A 55 -6.13 0.99 -11.26
C THR A 55 -5.55 2.18 -10.49
N SER A 56 -6.01 3.38 -10.84
CA SER A 56 -5.71 4.61 -10.11
C SER A 56 -6.73 4.91 -9.00
N ASN A 57 -7.81 4.11 -8.90
CA ASN A 57 -8.86 4.25 -7.91
C ASN A 57 -8.67 3.26 -6.74
N VAL A 58 -8.55 3.79 -5.52
CA VAL A 58 -8.31 2.97 -4.33
C VAL A 58 -9.49 2.06 -3.98
N LEU A 59 -10.73 2.47 -4.28
CA LEU A 59 -11.91 1.64 -3.99
C LEU A 59 -11.99 0.44 -4.94
N GLU A 60 -11.69 0.66 -6.22
CA GLU A 60 -11.57 -0.42 -7.21
C GLU A 60 -10.42 -1.36 -6.84
N ALA A 61 -9.27 -0.82 -6.44
CA ALA A 61 -8.15 -1.64 -5.99
C ALA A 61 -8.55 -2.54 -4.80
N MET A 62 -9.27 -1.99 -3.81
CA MET A 62 -9.76 -2.77 -2.67
C MET A 62 -10.77 -3.85 -3.09
N GLN A 63 -11.60 -3.61 -4.10
CA GLN A 63 -12.53 -4.62 -4.63
C GLN A 63 -11.79 -5.72 -5.39
N GLN A 64 -10.87 -5.37 -6.29
CA GLN A 64 -10.03 -6.32 -7.03
C GLN A 64 -9.21 -7.21 -6.07
N PHE A 65 -8.64 -6.61 -5.02
CA PHE A 65 -7.93 -7.34 -3.97
C PHE A 65 -8.84 -8.39 -3.30
N LYS A 66 -10.06 -8.00 -2.89
CA LYS A 66 -11.00 -8.92 -2.26
C LYS A 66 -11.46 -10.06 -3.18
N GLN A 67 -11.54 -9.82 -4.49
CA GLN A 67 -11.89 -10.85 -5.48
C GLN A 67 -10.75 -11.84 -5.74
N SER A 68 -9.51 -11.44 -5.45
CA SER A 68 -8.30 -12.23 -5.68
C SER A 68 -7.88 -13.07 -4.46
N GLN A 69 -8.69 -13.16 -3.40
CA GLN A 69 -8.36 -13.77 -2.09
C GLN A 69 -9.50 -14.64 -1.54
#